data_AF-A0AAV5DVB0-F1
#
_entry.id   AF-A0AAV5DVB0-F1
#
_cell.length_a   1.000
_cell.length_b   1.000
_cell.length_c   1.000
_cell.angle_alpha   90.00
_cell.angle_beta   90.00
_cell.angle_gamma   90.00
#
_symmetry.space_group_name_H-M   'P 1'
#
loop_
_entity.id
_entity.type
_entity.pdbx_description
1 polymer ?
#
loop_
_entity_poly.entity_id
_entity_poly.type
_entity_poly.pdbx_seq_one_letter_code
_entity_poly.pdbx_strand_id
1 'polypeptide(L)' 'MVLYENMMSDPVKVKKLVNFLGVPFTNTERSGVVKEVVKLCSFKNLSSLEVNSTGIADRIGGFPMENSAYFRRGKVDDW' A
#
# COMPACT_ATOMS: atom_id res chain seq x y z
N MET A 1 6.24 2.46 -15.96
CA MET A 1 7.05 2.32 -14.73
C MET A 1 6.36 3.07 -13.59
N VAL A 2 6.33 2.47 -12.40
CA VAL A 2 5.78 3.07 -11.17
C VAL A 2 6.95 3.27 -10.21
N LEU A 3 7.11 4.48 -9.66
CA LEU A 3 8.15 4.84 -8.69
C LEU A 3 7.51 5.14 -7.33
N TYR A 4 8.22 4.96 -6.23
CA TYR A 4 7.69 5.13 -4.88
C TYR A 4 7.22 6.56 -4.62
N GLU A 5 8.04 7.55 -4.95
CA GLU A 5 7.78 8.99 -4.79
C GLU A 5 6.54 9.42 -5.57
N ASN A 6 6.37 8.78 -6.71
CA ASN A 6 5.26 8.95 -7.59
C ASN A 6 3.98 8.34 -7.02
N MET A 7 4.02 7.17 -6.38
CA MET A 7 2.85 6.59 -5.72
C MET A 7 2.43 7.39 -4.49
N MET A 8 3.39 7.98 -3.78
CA MET A 8 3.13 8.82 -2.61
C MET A 8 2.45 10.14 -2.96
N SER A 9 2.66 10.67 -4.18
CA SER A 9 2.10 11.95 -4.62
C SER A 9 0.78 11.86 -5.39
N ASP A 10 0.51 10.76 -6.11
CA ASP A 10 -0.62 10.70 -7.04
C ASP A 10 -1.34 9.32 -7.06
N PRO A 11 -2.59 9.24 -6.56
CA PRO A 11 -3.39 8.03 -6.60
C PRO A 11 -3.81 7.57 -8.01
N VAL A 12 -3.66 8.38 -9.05
CA VAL A 12 -3.90 7.98 -10.47
C VAL A 12 -3.00 6.81 -10.87
N LYS A 13 -1.90 6.57 -10.15
CA LYS A 13 -1.01 5.43 -10.41
C LYS A 13 -1.62 4.08 -10.02
N VAL A 14 -2.60 4.04 -9.12
CA VAL A 14 -3.39 2.82 -8.85
C VAL A 14 -4.16 2.38 -10.09
N LYS A 15 -4.68 3.34 -10.89
CA LYS A 15 -5.36 3.04 -12.17
C LYS A 15 -4.41 2.37 -13.17
N LYS A 16 -3.14 2.81 -13.22
CA LYS A 16 -2.12 2.18 -14.06
C LYS A 16 -1.83 0.74 -13.62
N LEU A 17 -1.78 0.50 -12.30
CA LEU A 17 -1.51 -0.83 -11.74
C LEU A 17 -2.63 -1.81 -12.08
N VAL A 18 -3.90 -1.43 -11.89
CA VAL A 18 -5.02 -2.33 -12.18
C VAL A 18 -5.20 -2.60 -13.68
N ASN A 19 -4.90 -1.61 -14.53
CA ASN A 19 -4.88 -1.81 -15.98
C ASN A 19 -3.78 -2.81 -16.38
N PHE A 20 -2.61 -2.72 -15.75
CA PHE A 20 -1.52 -3.68 -15.97
C PHE A 20 -1.88 -5.09 -15.50
N LEU A 21 -2.63 -5.21 -14.40
CA LEU A 21 -3.14 -6.48 -13.89
C LEU A 21 -4.32 -7.05 -14.71
N GLY A 22 -4.79 -6.34 -15.75
CA GLY A 22 -5.90 -6.79 -16.59
C GLY A 22 -7.29 -6.64 -15.95
N VAL A 23 -7.39 -5.89 -14.85
CA VAL A 23 -8.63 -5.67 -14.07
C VAL A 23 -8.94 -4.17 -13.96
N PRO A 24 -9.18 -3.48 -15.09
CA PRO A 24 -9.42 -2.03 -15.08
C PRO A 24 -10.68 -1.68 -14.30
N PHE A 25 -10.65 -0.58 -13.54
CA PHE A 25 -11.85 -0.04 -12.92
C PHE A 25 -12.89 0.36 -13.97
N THR A 26 -14.14 0.00 -13.69
CA THR A 26 -15.30 0.46 -14.47
C THR A 26 -15.53 1.96 -14.29
N ASN A 27 -16.37 2.55 -15.14
CA ASN A 27 -16.68 3.99 -15.07
C ASN A 27 -17.33 4.39 -13.74
N THR A 28 -18.14 3.50 -13.14
CA THR A 28 -18.79 3.72 -11.84
C THR A 28 -17.78 3.66 -10.68
N GLU A 29 -16.76 2.81 -10.77
CA GLU A 29 -15.74 2.63 -9.73
C GLU A 29 -14.64 3.70 -9.74
N ARG A 30 -14.40 4.34 -10.89
CA ARG A 30 -13.24 5.21 -11.18
C ARG A 30 -12.94 6.35 -10.20
N SER A 31 -13.92 6.76 -9.39
CA SER A 31 -13.77 7.86 -8.44
C SER A 31 -13.95 7.42 -6.99
N GLY A 32 -15.02 6.67 -6.68
CA GLY A 32 -15.30 6.20 -5.32
C GLY A 32 -14.35 5.10 -4.88
N VAL A 33 -14.42 3.94 -5.57
CA VAL A 33 -13.64 2.74 -5.23
C VAL A 33 -12.14 3.01 -5.30
N VAL A 34 -11.67 3.79 -6.27
CA VAL A 34 -10.24 4.14 -6.36
C VAL A 34 -9.76 4.88 -5.10
N LYS A 35 -10.55 5.83 -4.59
CA LYS A 35 -10.21 6.56 -3.36
C LYS A 35 -10.24 5.64 -2.14
N GLU A 36 -11.17 4.70 -2.09
CA GLU A 36 -11.28 3.72 -1.00
C GLU A 36 -10.10 2.76 -0.98
N VAL A 37 -9.70 2.21 -2.14
CA VAL A 37 -8.52 1.35 -2.26
C VAL A 37 -7.26 2.10 -1.82
N VAL A 38 -7.09 3.35 -2.27
CA VAL A 38 -5.95 4.19 -1.86
C VAL A 38 -5.95 4.43 -0.35
N LYS A 39 -7.12 4.72 0.24
CA LYS A 39 -7.26 4.92 1.69
C LYS A 39 -6.94 3.64 2.46
N LEU A 40 -7.51 2.51 2.04
CA LEU A 40 -7.33 1.20 2.67
C LEU A 40 -5.85 0.78 2.66
N CYS A 41 -5.17 0.95 1.52
CA CYS A 41 -3.77 0.58 1.35
C CYS A 41 -2.79 1.69 1.72
N SER A 42 -3.26 2.82 2.27
CA SER A 42 -2.37 3.92 2.63
C SER A 42 -1.44 3.53 3.78
N PHE A 43 -0.22 4.07 3.78
CA PHE A 43 0.75 3.86 4.86
C PHE A 43 0.12 4.17 6.23
N LYS A 44 -0.55 5.33 6.35
CA LYS A 44 -1.24 5.75 7.57
C LYS A 44 -2.28 4.72 8.05
N ASN A 45 -3.09 4.17 7.14
CA ASN A 45 -4.10 3.18 7.53
C ASN A 45 -3.44 1.88 7.97
N LEU A 46 -2.57 1.32 7.14
CA LEU A 46 -1.93 0.03 7.41
C LEU A 46 -1.03 0.07 8.66
N SER A 47 -0.27 1.14 8.87
CA SER A 47 0.58 1.29 10.05
C SER A 47 -0.21 1.48 11.36
N SER A 48 -1.49 1.85 11.27
CA SER A 48 -2.36 2.03 12.44
C SER A 48 -3.11 0.76 12.86
N LEU A 49 -3.07 -0.30 12.05
CA LEU A 49 -3.72 -1.56 12.38
C LEU A 49 -2.93 -2.29 13.47
N GLU A 50 -3.62 -2.78 14.50
CA GLU A 50 -3.01 -3.47 15.64
C GLU A 50 -2.13 -4.64 15.20
N VAL A 51 -2.62 -5.47 14.27
CA VAL A 51 -1.86 -6.60 13.71
C VAL A 51 -0.54 -6.20 13.07
N ASN A 52 -0.43 -4.97 12.57
CA ASN A 52 0.81 -4.45 11.97
C ASN A 52 1.74 -3.81 13.00
N SER A 53 1.27 -3.57 14.22
CA SER A 53 2.06 -3.03 15.32
C SER A 53 2.57 -4.11 16.26
N THR A 54 1.78 -5.17 16.49
CA THR A 54 2.07 -6.22 17.49
C THR A 54 2.16 -7.63 16.90
N GLY A 55 1.71 -7.83 15.67
CA GLY A 55 1.71 -9.15 15.03
C GLY A 55 3.12 -9.60 14.67
N ILE A 56 3.27 -10.92 14.57
CA ILE A 56 4.49 -11.59 14.12
C ILE A 56 4.14 -12.40 12.88
N ALA A 57 4.89 -12.20 11.80
CA ALA A 57 4.79 -12.99 10.59
C ALA A 57 6.02 -13.90 10.44
N ASP A 58 5.78 -15.16 10.13
CA ASP A 58 6.84 -16.07 9.74
C ASP A 58 7.32 -15.72 8.34
N ARG A 59 8.62 -15.47 8.21
CA ARG A 59 9.24 -15.32 6.90
C ARG A 59 9.39 -16.68 6.24
N ILE A 60 9.40 -16.67 4.91
CA ILE A 60 9.90 -17.79 4.11
C ILE A 60 11.36 -18.03 4.55
N GLY A 61 11.61 -19.14 5.26
CA GLY A 61 12.89 -19.42 5.92
C GLY A 61 12.82 -19.62 7.44
N GLY A 62 11.65 -19.45 8.07
CA GLY A 62 11.39 -19.91 9.45
C GLY A 62 11.82 -18.94 10.56
N PHE A 63 12.20 -17.71 10.23
CA PHE A 63 12.52 -16.69 11.23
C PHE A 63 11.31 -15.77 11.44
N PRO A 64 10.77 -15.70 12.67
CA PRO A 64 9.67 -14.79 12.99
C PRO A 64 10.14 -13.33 12.87
N MET A 65 9.28 -12.48 12.34
CA MET A 65 9.51 -11.04 12.28
C MET A 65 8.29 -10.28 12.78
N GLU A 66 8.53 -9.29 13.64
CA GLU A 66 7.51 -8.33 14.04
C GLU A 66 7.02 -7.53 12.82
N ASN A 67 5.70 -7.43 12.65
CA ASN A 67 5.10 -6.71 11.54
C ASN A 67 5.43 -5.20 11.58
N SER A 68 5.71 -4.66 12.76
CA SER A 68 6.14 -3.28 12.98
C SER A 68 7.38 -2.91 12.14
N ALA A 69 8.25 -3.90 11.87
CA ALA A 69 9.47 -3.72 11.07
C ALA A 69 9.19 -3.28 9.62
N TYR A 70 8.00 -3.55 9.07
CA TYR A 70 7.62 -3.13 7.72
C TYR A 70 7.16 -1.65 7.66
N PHE A 71 6.87 -1.00 8.80
CA PHE A 71 6.21 0.31 8.85
C PHE A 71 7.01 1.37 9.62
N ARG A 72 8.18 1.78 9.13
CA ARG A 72 9.05 2.76 9.81
C ARG A 72 8.58 4.22 9.71
N ARG A 73 8.71 4.85 8.54
CA ARG A 73 8.31 6.27 8.32
C ARG A 73 7.44 6.48 7.09
N GLY A 74 7.62 5.69 6.02
CA GLY A 74 6.79 5.79 4.81
C GLY A 74 6.87 7.17 4.15
N LYS A 75 8.08 7.75 4.07
CA LYS A 75 8.33 9.08 3.52
C LYS A 75 9.36 9.03 2.40
N VAL A 76 9.16 9.90 1.42
CA VAL A 76 10.17 10.25 0.41
C VAL A 76 11.24 11.13 1.08
N ASP A 77 12.48 11.06 0.60
CA ASP A 77 13.63 11.82 1.11
C ASP A 77 14.01 11.50 2.56
N ASP A 78 13.95 10.21 2.91
CA ASP A 78 14.18 9.71 4.26
C ASP A 78 15.47 8.87 4.41
N TRP A 79 16.41 9.11 3.49
CA TRP A 79 17.75 8.53 3.44
C TRP A 79 18.76 9.31 4.30
#